data_AF-F8NB54-F1
#
_entry.id   AF-F8NB54-F1
#
_cell.length_a   1.000
_cell.length_b   1.000
_cell.length_c   1.000
_cell.angle_alpha   90.00
_cell.angle_beta   90.00
_cell.angle_gamma   90.00
#
_symmetry.space_group_name_H-M   'P 1'
#
loop_
_entity.id
_entity.type
_entity.pdbx_description
1 polymer ?
#
loop_
_entity_poly.entity_id
_entity_poly.type
_entity_poly.pdbx_seq_one_letter_code
_entity_poly.pdbx_strand_id
1 'polypeptide(L)'
;MSERTNEDIISGATLLLQLNRNRQLFQTVLTNPKRFESTVVYELKKFVPIRQRGQTLEDVQRQTKELLGELQAAVGSEPEDNEDKADKEQDLPLHKGKRADHDQLPDSIKAIWEQNAERWKKIKALYYTCQDIKEPCDRAESLNALKETWYKYKSEFARYDDYVIENSDETAQKETTPVDYAKAITNARSYLSKAVKDDKLLNKRKAALADDADEKTIQDYNTSLQSAQERVQLLLDNGEIIGDDLRQKLTDAGVVFPEEKPSETVEPSENADSTDDKGIDNEQGQEN
;
A
#
# COMPACT_ATOMS: atom_id res chain seq x y z
N MET A 1 24.41 -2.34 -33.30
CA MET A 1 25.15 -2.20 -32.04
C MET A 1 26.60 -1.90 -32.41
N SER A 2 27.21 -0.85 -31.87
CA SER A 2 28.64 -0.61 -32.12
C SER A 2 29.47 -1.79 -31.63
N GLU A 3 30.40 -2.25 -32.45
CA GLU A 3 31.42 -3.22 -32.01
C GLU A 3 32.23 -2.60 -30.88
N ARG A 4 32.41 -3.32 -29.77
CA ARG A 4 33.23 -2.86 -28.66
C ARG A 4 34.71 -2.92 -29.05
N THR A 5 35.47 -1.92 -28.66
CA THR A 5 36.90 -1.89 -28.92
C THR A 5 37.64 -2.85 -27.98
N ASN A 6 38.89 -3.19 -28.31
CA ASN A 6 39.73 -3.99 -27.42
C ASN A 6 39.93 -3.31 -26.06
N GLU A 7 40.02 -1.98 -26.04
CA GLU A 7 40.16 -1.18 -24.82
C GLU A 7 38.93 -1.30 -23.92
N ASP A 8 37.72 -1.25 -24.51
CA ASP A 8 36.46 -1.45 -23.78
C ASP A 8 36.40 -2.83 -23.11
N ILE A 9 36.83 -3.88 -23.83
CA ILE A 9 36.84 -5.25 -23.33
C ILE A 9 37.85 -5.42 -22.18
N ILE A 10 39.05 -4.82 -22.32
CA ILE A 10 40.07 -4.84 -21.27
C ILE A 10 39.61 -4.07 -20.03
N SER A 11 38.93 -2.94 -20.21
CA SER A 11 38.29 -2.19 -19.13
C SER A 11 37.23 -3.03 -18.40
N GLY A 12 36.35 -3.70 -19.16
CA GLY A 12 35.37 -4.64 -18.60
C GLY A 12 36.01 -5.81 -17.83
N ALA A 13 37.10 -6.37 -18.34
CA ALA A 13 37.85 -7.43 -17.66
C ALA A 13 38.57 -6.91 -16.39
N THR A 14 39.06 -5.68 -16.39
CA THR A 14 39.62 -5.02 -15.21
C THR A 14 38.56 -4.88 -14.11
N LEU A 15 37.34 -4.48 -14.49
CA LEU A 15 36.22 -4.39 -13.56
C LEU A 15 35.85 -5.77 -13.00
N LEU A 16 35.78 -6.81 -13.84
CA LEU A 16 35.57 -8.18 -13.36
C LEU A 16 36.62 -8.63 -12.36
N LEU A 17 37.90 -8.35 -12.64
CA LEU A 17 39.00 -8.68 -11.74
C LEU A 17 38.82 -8.03 -10.36
N GLN A 18 38.32 -6.79 -10.29
CA GLN A 18 38.01 -6.14 -9.01
C GLN A 18 36.85 -6.80 -8.27
N LEU A 19 35.86 -7.33 -9.00
CA LEU A 19 34.65 -7.93 -8.45
C LEU A 19 34.85 -9.36 -7.95
N ASN A 20 35.50 -10.22 -8.73
CA ASN A 20 35.63 -11.66 -8.44
C ASN A 20 37.07 -12.12 -8.17
N ARG A 21 38.07 -11.23 -8.33
CA ARG A 21 39.52 -11.53 -8.17
C ARG A 21 40.06 -12.64 -9.08
N ASN A 22 39.35 -12.99 -10.15
CA ASN A 22 39.76 -14.04 -11.09
C ASN A 22 40.88 -13.55 -12.03
N ARG A 23 42.12 -13.74 -11.59
CA ARG A 23 43.33 -13.39 -12.35
C ARG A 23 43.47 -14.18 -13.65
N GLN A 24 43.04 -15.43 -13.67
CA GLN A 24 43.20 -16.31 -14.84
C GLN A 24 42.35 -15.83 -16.01
N LEU A 25 41.08 -15.50 -15.75
CA LEU A 25 40.18 -14.94 -16.76
C LEU A 25 40.75 -13.63 -17.32
N PHE A 26 41.21 -12.74 -16.43
CA PHE A 26 41.80 -11.47 -16.84
C PHE A 26 43.01 -11.64 -17.78
N GLN A 27 43.98 -12.49 -17.41
CA GLN A 27 45.15 -12.76 -18.25
C GLN A 27 44.76 -13.34 -19.62
N THR A 28 43.75 -14.21 -19.64
CA THR A 28 43.25 -14.82 -20.88
C THR A 28 42.59 -13.77 -21.78
N VAL A 29 41.81 -12.85 -21.21
CA VAL A 29 41.19 -11.74 -21.95
C VAL A 29 42.25 -10.79 -22.52
N LEU A 30 43.32 -10.47 -21.77
CA LEU A 30 44.42 -9.64 -22.27
C LEU A 30 45.08 -10.24 -23.52
N THR A 31 45.16 -11.56 -23.60
CA THR A 31 45.81 -12.25 -24.71
C THR A 31 44.95 -12.24 -25.98
N ASN A 32 43.62 -12.30 -25.85
CA ASN A 32 42.70 -12.27 -26.98
C ASN A 32 41.35 -11.59 -26.64
N PRO A 33 41.30 -10.25 -26.59
CA PRO A 33 40.13 -9.53 -26.06
C PRO A 33 38.83 -9.83 -26.83
N LYS A 34 38.85 -9.74 -28.17
CA LYS A 34 37.64 -9.89 -29.00
C LYS A 34 36.95 -11.24 -28.82
N ARG A 35 37.71 -12.32 -28.64
CA ARG A 35 37.15 -13.66 -28.45
C ARG A 35 36.33 -13.78 -27.16
N PHE A 36 36.71 -13.04 -26.12
CA PHE A 36 36.11 -13.13 -24.79
C PHE A 36 35.12 -12.01 -24.49
N GLU A 37 34.76 -11.15 -25.47
CA GLU A 37 33.79 -10.07 -25.27
C GLU A 37 32.47 -10.60 -24.66
N SER A 38 31.91 -11.65 -25.25
CA SER A 38 30.64 -12.24 -24.80
C SER A 38 30.73 -12.78 -23.37
N THR A 39 31.84 -13.42 -23.01
CA THR A 39 32.12 -13.90 -21.66
C THR A 39 32.22 -12.74 -20.66
N VAL A 40 32.97 -11.69 -21.00
CA VAL A 40 33.14 -10.51 -20.12
C VAL A 40 31.80 -9.83 -19.87
N VAL A 41 31.01 -9.62 -20.92
CA VAL A 41 29.67 -9.02 -20.81
C VAL A 41 28.73 -9.90 -19.98
N TYR A 42 28.73 -11.21 -20.21
CA TYR A 42 27.90 -12.15 -19.47
C TYR A 42 28.22 -12.15 -17.97
N GLU A 43 29.51 -12.27 -17.61
CA GLU A 43 29.93 -12.26 -16.21
C GLU A 43 29.64 -10.91 -15.54
N LEU A 44 29.85 -9.77 -16.24
CA LEU A 44 29.53 -8.45 -15.68
C LEU A 44 28.04 -8.29 -15.39
N LYS A 45 27.17 -8.80 -16.27
CA LYS A 45 25.72 -8.74 -16.10
C LYS A 45 25.26 -9.41 -14.81
N LYS A 46 25.93 -10.47 -14.35
CA LYS A 46 25.62 -11.13 -13.06
C LYS A 46 25.79 -10.20 -11.86
N PHE A 47 26.76 -9.29 -11.90
CA PHE A 47 27.02 -8.35 -10.81
C PHE A 47 26.14 -7.11 -10.85
N VAL A 48 25.54 -6.77 -11.99
CA VAL A 48 24.65 -5.61 -12.13
C VAL A 48 23.52 -5.59 -11.10
N PRO A 49 22.69 -6.65 -10.95
CA PRO A 49 21.58 -6.62 -9.99
C PRO A 49 22.06 -6.49 -8.54
N ILE A 50 23.20 -7.11 -8.21
CA ILE A 50 23.82 -7.03 -6.87
C ILE A 50 24.22 -5.57 -6.57
N ARG A 51 24.85 -4.91 -7.55
CA ARG A 51 25.29 -3.51 -7.41
C ARG A 51 24.14 -2.51 -7.42
N GLN A 52 23.10 -2.73 -8.23
CA GLN A 52 21.89 -1.91 -8.22
C GLN A 52 21.19 -1.93 -6.86
N ARG A 53 21.27 -3.05 -6.14
CA ARG A 53 20.74 -3.20 -4.77
C ARG A 53 21.69 -2.69 -3.68
N GLY A 54 22.86 -2.16 -4.04
CA GLY A 54 23.88 -1.70 -3.09
C GLY A 54 24.52 -2.83 -2.27
N GLN A 55 24.46 -4.08 -2.75
CA GLN A 55 24.95 -5.25 -2.03
C GLN A 55 26.39 -5.61 -2.44
N THR A 56 27.09 -6.29 -1.54
CA THR A 56 28.35 -6.99 -1.83
C THR A 56 28.13 -8.50 -1.94
N LEU A 57 29.12 -9.24 -2.46
CA LEU A 57 29.05 -10.71 -2.51
C LEU A 57 28.99 -11.32 -1.09
N GLU A 58 29.68 -10.70 -0.14
CA GLU A 58 29.65 -11.11 1.27
C GLU A 58 28.26 -10.91 1.88
N ASP A 59 27.58 -9.80 1.53
CA ASP A 59 26.19 -9.58 1.95
C ASP A 59 25.25 -10.65 1.38
N VAL A 60 25.42 -11.02 0.11
CA VAL A 60 24.63 -12.10 -0.52
C VAL A 60 24.87 -13.43 0.20
N GLN A 61 26.13 -13.76 0.51
CA GLN A 61 26.47 -14.97 1.27
C GLN A 61 25.85 -14.97 2.67
N ARG A 62 25.96 -13.85 3.40
CA ARG A 62 25.38 -13.70 4.74
C ARG A 62 23.87 -13.87 4.71
N GLN A 63 23.19 -13.14 3.84
CA GLN A 63 21.73 -13.22 3.67
C GLN A 63 21.29 -14.62 3.25
N THR A 64 22.07 -15.29 2.40
CA THR A 64 21.79 -16.69 2.05
C THR A 64 21.81 -17.59 3.27
N LYS A 65 22.86 -17.50 4.09
CA LYS A 65 22.99 -18.36 5.28
C LYS A 65 21.85 -18.13 6.28
N GLU A 66 21.48 -16.87 6.48
CA GLU A 66 20.37 -16.49 7.36
C GLU A 66 19.04 -17.05 6.84
N LEU A 67 18.70 -16.78 5.57
CA LEU A 67 17.42 -17.16 4.99
C LEU A 67 17.29 -18.69 4.82
N LEU A 68 18.35 -19.37 4.37
CA LEU A 68 18.33 -20.83 4.26
C LEU A 68 18.23 -21.49 5.65
N GLY A 69 18.88 -20.93 6.67
CA GLY A 69 18.76 -21.44 8.04
C GLY A 69 17.35 -21.29 8.60
N GLU A 70 16.70 -20.15 8.34
CA GLU A 70 15.30 -19.94 8.71
C GLU A 70 14.36 -20.91 7.99
N LEU A 71 14.55 -21.09 6.68
CA LEU A 71 13.73 -21.99 5.86
C LEU A 71 13.98 -23.46 6.15
N GLN A 72 15.17 -23.84 6.63
CA GLN A 72 15.46 -25.22 6.99
C GLN A 72 14.48 -25.73 8.06
N ALA A 73 14.13 -24.89 9.03
CA ALA A 73 13.13 -25.25 10.04
C ALA A 73 11.72 -25.38 9.43
N ALA A 74 11.34 -24.48 8.52
CA ALA A 74 10.04 -24.53 7.85
C ALA A 74 9.91 -25.76 6.94
N VAL A 75 10.92 -26.05 6.12
CA VAL A 75 10.96 -27.23 5.24
C VAL A 75 10.97 -28.52 6.06
N GLY A 76 11.73 -28.58 7.16
CA GLY A 76 11.73 -29.74 8.05
C GLY A 76 10.44 -29.94 8.85
N SER A 77 9.60 -28.90 8.96
CA SER A 77 8.29 -28.97 9.63
C SER A 77 7.15 -29.34 8.69
N GLU A 78 7.43 -29.56 7.40
CA GLU A 78 6.43 -29.98 6.44
C GLU A 78 5.92 -31.40 6.80
N PRO A 79 4.58 -31.59 6.92
CA PRO A 79 4.05 -32.90 7.26
C PRO A 79 4.24 -33.89 6.10
N GLU A 80 4.74 -35.09 6.42
CA GLU A 80 4.99 -36.17 5.45
C GLU A 80 3.72 -36.57 4.67
N ASP A 81 2.56 -36.47 5.32
CA ASP A 81 1.25 -36.80 4.74
C ASP A 81 0.82 -35.86 3.58
N ASN A 82 1.55 -34.76 3.32
CA ASN A 82 1.23 -33.85 2.22
C ASN A 82 1.47 -34.45 0.83
N GLU A 83 2.34 -35.46 0.71
CA GLU A 83 2.65 -36.07 -0.59
C GLU A 83 1.43 -36.78 -1.20
N ASP A 84 0.53 -37.30 -0.36
CA ASP A 84 -0.68 -38.01 -0.76
C ASP A 84 -1.93 -37.10 -0.87
N LYS A 85 -1.82 -35.84 -0.44
CA LYS A 85 -2.94 -34.87 -0.44
C LYS A 85 -2.97 -34.04 -1.71
N ALA A 86 -4.19 -33.72 -2.16
CA ALA A 86 -4.38 -32.73 -3.22
C ALA A 86 -3.88 -31.35 -2.76
N ASP A 87 -3.41 -30.52 -3.69
CA ASP A 87 -2.81 -29.20 -3.41
C ASP A 87 -3.64 -28.28 -2.49
N LYS A 88 -4.97 -28.40 -2.55
CA LYS A 88 -5.92 -27.59 -1.75
C LYS A 88 -6.07 -28.08 -0.31
N GLU A 89 -5.62 -29.30 -0.04
CA GLU A 89 -5.74 -30.02 1.24
C GLU A 89 -4.38 -30.17 1.93
N GLN A 90 -3.30 -29.71 1.32
CA GLN A 90 -1.97 -29.74 1.92
C GLN A 90 -1.91 -28.82 3.15
N ASP A 91 -1.35 -29.36 4.22
CA ASP A 91 -1.05 -28.64 5.44
C ASP A 91 0.22 -27.82 5.24
N LEU A 92 0.14 -26.50 5.36
CA LEU A 92 1.26 -25.64 5.03
C LEU A 92 2.18 -25.45 6.23
N PRO A 93 3.51 -25.33 6.03
CA PRO A 93 4.41 -25.06 7.14
C PRO A 93 4.01 -23.75 7.82
N LEU A 94 4.03 -23.74 9.16
CA LEU A 94 3.49 -22.72 10.07
C LEU A 94 1.96 -22.78 10.29
N HIS A 95 1.18 -23.49 9.46
CA HIS A 95 -0.29 -23.61 9.61
C HIS A 95 -0.78 -25.05 9.46
N LYS A 96 -1.22 -25.65 10.57
CA LYS A 96 -1.79 -27.01 10.58
C LYS A 96 -3.24 -27.00 10.12
N GLY A 97 -3.44 -26.74 8.83
CA GLY A 97 -4.75 -26.69 8.20
C GLY A 97 -5.42 -25.30 8.25
N LYS A 98 -6.59 -25.24 7.61
CA LYS A 98 -7.39 -24.02 7.44
C LYS A 98 -7.99 -23.55 8.77
N ARG A 99 -8.43 -22.28 8.81
CA ARG A 99 -9.16 -21.72 9.95
C ARG A 99 -10.55 -22.37 10.07
N ALA A 100 -11.10 -22.43 11.27
CA ALA A 100 -12.42 -22.99 11.51
C ALA A 100 -13.55 -22.25 10.77
N ASP A 101 -13.39 -20.94 10.57
CA ASP A 101 -14.32 -20.06 9.85
C ASP A 101 -13.96 -19.87 8.37
N HIS A 102 -13.03 -20.66 7.81
CA HIS A 102 -12.51 -20.49 6.45
C HIS A 102 -13.62 -20.40 5.39
N ASP A 103 -14.64 -21.25 5.49
CA ASP A 103 -15.72 -21.30 4.51
C ASP A 103 -16.64 -20.07 4.56
N GLN A 104 -16.60 -19.30 5.64
CA GLN A 104 -17.38 -18.07 5.85
C GLN A 104 -16.63 -16.80 5.42
N LEU A 105 -15.32 -16.88 5.17
CA LEU A 105 -14.51 -15.74 4.73
C LEU A 105 -14.93 -15.25 3.32
N PRO A 106 -14.54 -14.04 2.90
CA PRO A 106 -14.66 -13.65 1.49
C PRO A 106 -13.73 -14.48 0.59
N ASP A 107 -14.12 -14.68 -0.67
CA ASP A 107 -13.32 -15.45 -1.63
C ASP A 107 -11.89 -14.92 -1.80
N SER A 108 -11.71 -13.60 -1.69
CA SER A 108 -10.40 -12.97 -1.75
C SER A 108 -9.46 -13.39 -0.60
N ILE A 109 -10.02 -13.70 0.57
CA ILE A 109 -9.28 -14.18 1.74
C ILE A 109 -9.12 -15.70 1.68
N LYS A 110 -10.16 -16.45 1.28
CA LYS A 110 -10.05 -17.92 1.07
C LYS A 110 -8.95 -18.27 0.08
N ALA A 111 -8.88 -17.52 -1.03
CA ALA A 111 -7.90 -17.74 -2.09
C ALA A 111 -6.45 -17.59 -1.60
N ILE A 112 -6.19 -16.90 -0.48
CA ILE A 112 -4.85 -16.80 0.10
C ILE A 112 -4.29 -18.18 0.43
N TRP A 113 -5.13 -19.10 0.94
CA TRP A 113 -4.69 -20.44 1.28
C TRP A 113 -4.14 -21.19 0.06
N GLU A 114 -4.91 -21.25 -1.02
CA GLU A 114 -4.51 -21.93 -2.27
C GLU A 114 -3.30 -21.24 -2.90
N GLN A 115 -3.27 -19.92 -2.94
CA GLN A 115 -2.13 -19.17 -3.47
C GLN A 115 -0.87 -19.35 -2.62
N ASN A 116 -1.00 -19.46 -1.30
CA ASN A 116 0.13 -19.71 -0.40
C ASN A 116 0.64 -21.15 -0.54
N ALA A 117 -0.21 -22.12 -0.87
CA ALA A 117 0.23 -23.47 -1.22
C ALA A 117 1.11 -23.46 -2.47
N GLU A 118 0.72 -22.73 -3.52
CA GLU A 118 1.56 -22.55 -4.70
C GLU A 118 2.86 -21.79 -4.39
N ARG A 119 2.80 -20.75 -3.55
CA ARG A 119 4.00 -20.01 -3.11
C ARG A 119 4.94 -20.92 -2.34
N TRP A 120 4.43 -21.81 -1.50
CA TRP A 120 5.25 -22.78 -0.77
C TRP A 120 6.00 -23.73 -1.70
N LYS A 121 5.34 -24.27 -2.73
CA LYS A 121 6.03 -25.07 -3.76
C LYS A 121 7.17 -24.31 -4.43
N LYS A 122 6.95 -23.04 -4.77
CA LYS A 122 7.98 -22.15 -5.33
C LYS A 122 9.11 -21.90 -4.33
N ILE A 123 8.80 -21.67 -3.06
CA ILE A 123 9.79 -21.50 -1.97
C ILE A 123 10.66 -22.75 -1.86
N LYS A 124 10.07 -23.96 -1.85
CA LYS A 124 10.84 -25.22 -1.82
C LYS A 124 11.76 -25.37 -3.01
N ALA A 125 11.25 -25.15 -4.23
CA ALA A 125 12.07 -25.23 -5.44
C ALA A 125 13.25 -24.24 -5.42
N LEU A 126 12.99 -22.99 -5.02
CA LEU A 126 14.01 -21.95 -4.89
C LEU A 126 15.02 -22.25 -3.76
N TYR A 127 14.57 -22.84 -2.65
CA TYR A 127 15.41 -23.27 -1.54
C TYR A 127 16.45 -24.30 -1.98
N TYR A 128 16.02 -25.38 -2.66
CA TYR A 128 16.96 -26.38 -3.19
C TYR A 128 17.86 -25.79 -4.28
N THR A 129 17.32 -24.96 -5.17
CA THR A 129 18.12 -24.25 -6.19
C THR A 129 19.23 -23.40 -5.56
N CYS A 130 18.92 -22.69 -4.47
CA CYS A 130 19.90 -21.89 -3.74
C CYS A 130 20.98 -22.74 -3.05
N GLN A 131 20.65 -23.97 -2.62
CA GLN A 131 21.64 -24.89 -2.08
C GLN A 131 22.62 -25.39 -3.15
N ASP A 132 22.12 -25.70 -4.35
CA ASP A 132 22.93 -26.26 -5.43
C ASP A 132 23.91 -25.25 -6.05
N ILE A 133 23.49 -23.99 -6.20
CA ILE A 133 24.33 -22.93 -6.78
C ILE A 133 25.44 -22.56 -5.80
N LYS A 134 26.71 -22.81 -6.09
CA LYS A 134 27.83 -22.51 -5.17
C LYS A 134 28.28 -21.05 -5.19
N GLU A 135 28.28 -20.43 -6.37
CA GLU A 135 28.82 -19.08 -6.56
C GLU A 135 27.81 -18.00 -6.10
N PRO A 136 28.21 -17.04 -5.24
CA PRO A 136 27.30 -16.02 -4.73
C PRO A 136 26.71 -15.12 -5.81
N CYS A 137 27.46 -14.84 -6.87
CA CYS A 137 26.99 -14.00 -7.97
C CYS A 137 25.87 -14.67 -8.76
N ASP A 138 25.97 -15.98 -8.99
CA ASP A 138 24.93 -16.78 -9.65
C ASP A 138 23.74 -17.03 -8.71
N ARG A 139 24.00 -17.14 -7.40
CA ARG A 139 22.95 -17.38 -6.39
C ARG A 139 22.08 -16.16 -6.11
N ALA A 140 22.59 -14.96 -6.32
CA ALA A 140 21.94 -13.72 -5.90
C ALA A 140 20.51 -13.56 -6.46
N GLU A 141 20.27 -13.94 -7.72
CA GLU A 141 18.94 -13.84 -8.34
C GLU A 141 17.93 -14.78 -7.66
N SER A 142 18.28 -16.06 -7.53
CA SER A 142 17.46 -17.07 -6.86
C SER A 142 17.21 -16.72 -5.38
N LEU A 143 18.24 -16.20 -4.68
CA LEU A 143 18.11 -15.75 -3.30
C LEU A 143 17.09 -14.62 -3.16
N ASN A 144 17.14 -13.65 -4.08
CA ASN A 144 16.23 -12.52 -4.06
C ASN A 144 14.78 -12.96 -4.33
N ALA A 145 14.58 -13.81 -5.33
CA ALA A 145 13.27 -14.41 -5.61
C ALA A 145 12.75 -15.22 -4.41
N LEU A 146 13.62 -15.99 -3.75
CA LEU A 146 13.29 -16.75 -2.54
C LEU A 146 12.86 -15.83 -1.41
N LYS A 147 13.63 -14.76 -1.16
CA LYS A 147 13.36 -13.77 -0.13
C LYS A 147 12.01 -13.09 -0.35
N GLU A 148 11.75 -12.60 -1.56
CA GLU A 148 10.49 -11.95 -1.93
C GLU A 148 9.30 -12.91 -1.77
N THR A 149 9.44 -14.15 -2.22
CA THR A 149 8.37 -15.15 -2.12
C THR A 149 8.10 -15.56 -0.67
N TRP A 150 9.15 -15.73 0.15
CA TRP A 150 9.06 -16.10 1.57
C TRP A 150 8.36 -15.04 2.41
N TYR A 151 8.76 -13.77 2.28
CA TYR A 151 8.10 -12.71 3.04
C TYR A 151 6.69 -12.43 2.54
N LYS A 152 6.43 -12.59 1.23
CA LYS A 152 5.07 -12.51 0.70
C LYS A 152 4.17 -13.60 1.29
N TYR A 153 4.65 -14.84 1.32
CA TYR A 153 3.96 -15.97 1.95
C TYR A 153 3.56 -15.65 3.39
N LYS A 154 4.50 -15.15 4.21
CA LYS A 154 4.20 -14.72 5.59
C LYS A 154 3.19 -13.58 5.67
N SER A 155 3.35 -12.54 4.85
CA SER A 155 2.48 -11.36 4.89
C SER A 155 1.04 -11.67 4.47
N GLU A 156 0.87 -12.56 3.49
CA GLU A 156 -0.47 -12.99 3.07
C GLU A 156 -1.10 -13.90 4.13
N PHE A 157 -0.32 -14.75 4.80
CA PHE A 157 -0.83 -15.50 5.94
C PHE A 157 -1.22 -14.62 7.12
N ALA A 158 -0.44 -13.59 7.44
CA ALA A 158 -0.85 -12.59 8.43
C ALA A 158 -2.17 -11.92 8.03
N ARG A 159 -2.32 -11.53 6.76
CA ARG A 159 -3.60 -11.00 6.25
C ARG A 159 -4.76 -11.99 6.37
N TYR A 160 -4.49 -13.27 6.15
CA TYR A 160 -5.49 -14.33 6.28
C TYR A 160 -5.89 -14.58 7.73
N ASP A 161 -4.94 -14.56 8.68
CA ASP A 161 -5.19 -14.80 10.09
C ASP A 161 -5.80 -13.57 10.79
N ASP A 162 -5.35 -12.37 10.44
CA ASP A 162 -5.82 -11.11 11.03
C ASP A 162 -7.20 -10.68 10.49
N TYR A 163 -7.72 -11.37 9.46
CA TYR A 163 -9.03 -11.06 8.91
C TYR A 163 -10.15 -11.44 9.88
N VAL A 164 -10.98 -10.46 10.24
CA VAL A 164 -12.17 -10.63 11.07
C VAL A 164 -13.41 -10.51 10.18
N ILE A 165 -14.29 -11.51 10.24
CA ILE A 165 -15.58 -11.46 9.57
C ILE A 165 -16.44 -10.42 10.31
N GLU A 166 -16.66 -9.27 9.66
CA GLU A 166 -17.68 -8.34 10.11
C GLU A 166 -19.04 -9.00 9.82
N ASN A 167 -19.72 -9.49 10.85
CA ASN A 167 -21.08 -10.01 10.70
C ASN A 167 -21.97 -8.89 10.17
N SER A 168 -22.48 -9.03 8.94
CA SER A 168 -23.43 -8.12 8.32
C SER A 168 -24.85 -8.25 8.90
N ASP A 169 -24.96 -8.48 10.21
CA ASP A 169 -26.15 -8.25 11.04
C ASP A 169 -25.86 -7.25 12.18
N GLU A 170 -24.60 -6.87 12.33
CA GLU A 170 -24.24 -5.60 12.92
C GLU A 170 -23.71 -4.76 11.77
N THR A 171 -24.55 -3.84 11.27
CA THR A 171 -24.03 -2.46 11.21
C THR A 171 -23.48 -2.17 12.59
N ALA A 172 -22.23 -2.57 12.82
CA ALA A 172 -21.37 -1.92 13.75
C ALA A 172 -21.38 -0.48 13.23
N GLN A 173 -22.28 0.32 13.80
CA GLN A 173 -21.79 1.46 14.54
C GLN A 173 -20.54 0.94 15.24
N LYS A 174 -19.38 1.06 14.58
CA LYS A 174 -18.18 1.42 15.30
C LYS A 174 -18.72 2.47 16.25
N GLU A 175 -18.69 2.19 17.55
CA GLU A 175 -18.61 3.28 18.50
C GLU A 175 -17.29 3.96 18.14
N THR A 176 -17.36 4.78 17.10
CA THR A 176 -16.40 5.79 16.71
C THR A 176 -16.35 6.63 17.96
N THR A 177 -15.30 6.38 18.74
CA THR A 177 -15.08 7.16 19.94
C THR A 177 -15.07 8.63 19.52
N PRO A 178 -15.45 9.57 20.38
CA PRO A 178 -15.34 11.00 20.07
C PRO A 178 -13.94 11.39 19.54
N VAL A 179 -12.91 10.63 19.94
CA VAL A 179 -11.53 10.76 19.46
C VAL A 179 -11.37 10.35 17.98
N ASP A 180 -12.01 9.27 17.53
CA ASP A 180 -11.91 8.81 16.16
C ASP A 180 -12.69 9.70 15.18
N TYR A 181 -13.83 10.24 15.61
CA TYR A 181 -14.54 11.30 14.88
C TYR A 181 -13.68 12.56 14.74
N ALA A 182 -13.07 13.05 15.83
CA ALA A 182 -12.20 14.22 15.78
C ALA A 182 -11.00 14.02 14.85
N LYS A 183 -10.42 12.82 14.82
CA LYS A 183 -9.34 12.45 13.87
C LYS A 183 -9.85 12.43 12.44
N ALA A 184 -11.02 11.86 12.17
CA ALA A 184 -11.63 11.81 10.85
C ALA A 184 -11.92 13.22 10.31
N ILE A 185 -12.51 14.10 11.13
CA ILE A 185 -12.78 15.50 10.80
C ILE A 185 -11.47 16.26 10.50
N THR A 186 -10.44 16.08 11.33
CA THR A 186 -9.13 16.72 11.12
C THR A 186 -8.47 16.25 9.83
N ASN A 187 -8.56 14.95 9.53
CA ASN A 187 -8.05 14.38 8.28
C ASN A 187 -8.80 14.93 7.06
N ALA A 188 -10.13 14.98 7.13
CA ALA A 188 -10.98 15.53 6.07
C ALA A 188 -10.64 17.01 5.79
N ARG A 189 -10.57 17.85 6.82
CA ARG A 189 -10.15 19.26 6.69
C ARG A 189 -8.77 19.40 6.08
N SER A 190 -7.79 18.61 6.55
CA SER A 190 -6.42 18.63 6.04
C SER A 190 -6.34 18.22 4.56
N TYR A 191 -7.15 17.23 4.16
CA TYR A 191 -7.20 16.79 2.78
C TYR A 191 -7.85 17.83 1.87
N LEU A 192 -8.99 18.40 2.26
CA LEU A 192 -9.67 19.44 1.48
C LEU A 192 -8.80 20.69 1.33
N SER A 193 -8.14 21.11 2.41
CA SER A 193 -7.16 22.21 2.35
C SER A 193 -6.04 21.91 1.36
N LYS A 194 -5.49 20.68 1.34
CA LYS A 194 -4.45 20.28 0.37
C LYS A 194 -4.97 20.12 -1.06
N ALA A 195 -6.24 19.75 -1.23
CA ALA A 195 -6.86 19.60 -2.55
C ALA A 195 -7.09 20.97 -3.22
N VAL A 196 -7.40 21.97 -2.40
CA VAL A 196 -7.62 23.37 -2.83
C VAL A 196 -6.32 24.18 -2.84
N LYS A 197 -5.30 23.78 -2.08
CA LYS A 197 -4.00 24.45 -2.05
C LYS A 197 -3.40 24.49 -3.45
N ASP A 198 -2.90 25.68 -3.83
CA ASP A 198 -2.29 25.97 -5.12
C ASP A 198 -3.20 25.59 -6.32
N ASP A 199 -4.52 25.66 -6.11
CA ASP A 199 -5.57 25.31 -7.08
C ASP A 199 -5.41 23.90 -7.66
N LYS A 200 -4.83 22.96 -6.91
CA LYS A 200 -4.44 21.63 -7.40
C LYS A 200 -5.60 20.84 -8.01
N LEU A 201 -6.75 20.78 -7.33
CA LEU A 201 -7.92 20.07 -7.86
C LEU A 201 -8.53 20.79 -9.08
N LEU A 202 -8.51 22.12 -9.08
CA LEU A 202 -8.99 22.94 -10.19
C LEU A 202 -8.09 22.80 -11.43
N ASN A 203 -6.77 22.72 -11.25
CA ASN A 203 -5.82 22.45 -12.33
C ASN A 203 -5.98 21.04 -12.88
N LYS A 204 -6.25 20.04 -12.03
CA LYS A 204 -6.61 18.68 -12.48
C LYS A 204 -7.90 18.68 -13.29
N ARG A 205 -8.92 19.44 -12.86
CA ARG A 205 -10.17 19.61 -13.62
C ARG A 205 -9.91 20.19 -15.00
N LYS A 206 -9.12 21.27 -15.08
CA LYS A 206 -8.73 21.91 -16.36
C LYS A 206 -7.96 20.96 -17.27
N ALA A 207 -7.03 20.18 -16.71
CA ALA A 207 -6.26 19.19 -17.47
C ALA A 207 -7.12 18.02 -17.98
N ALA A 208 -8.13 17.60 -17.21
CA ALA A 208 -9.05 16.54 -17.62
C ALA A 208 -10.11 17.00 -18.64
N LEU A 209 -10.36 18.31 -18.75
CA LEU A 209 -11.30 18.93 -19.71
C LEU A 209 -10.60 19.46 -20.97
N ALA A 210 -9.28 19.27 -21.11
CA ALA A 210 -8.56 19.65 -22.31
C ALA A 210 -8.86 18.67 -23.46
N ASP A 211 -8.88 19.17 -24.71
CA ASP A 211 -9.23 18.37 -25.90
C ASP A 211 -8.24 17.22 -26.17
N ASP A 212 -7.05 17.25 -25.57
CA ASP A 212 -5.96 16.29 -25.68
C ASP A 212 -5.73 15.45 -24.40
N ALA A 213 -6.68 15.43 -23.47
CA ALA A 213 -6.52 14.75 -22.19
C ALA A 213 -6.45 13.22 -22.31
N ASP A 214 -5.36 12.63 -21.83
CA ASP A 214 -5.20 11.18 -21.71
C ASP A 214 -6.21 10.56 -20.74
N GLU A 215 -6.62 9.31 -20.99
CA GLU A 215 -7.55 8.53 -20.14
C GLU A 215 -7.09 8.46 -18.67
N LYS A 216 -5.77 8.41 -18.46
CA LYS A 216 -5.15 8.43 -17.12
C LYS A 216 -5.40 9.75 -16.38
N THR A 217 -5.31 10.88 -17.07
CA THR A 217 -5.52 12.22 -16.48
C THR A 217 -6.97 12.40 -16.05
N ILE A 218 -7.91 11.85 -16.83
CA ILE A 218 -9.35 11.84 -16.52
C ILE A 218 -9.63 10.96 -15.29
N GLN A 219 -9.07 9.75 -15.23
CA GLN A 219 -9.20 8.85 -14.08
C GLN A 219 -8.61 9.46 -12.79
N ASP A 220 -7.44 10.09 -12.89
CA ASP A 220 -6.77 10.76 -11.77
C ASP A 220 -7.60 11.94 -11.22
N TYR A 221 -8.27 12.69 -12.09
CA TYR A 221 -9.20 13.75 -11.70
C TYR A 221 -10.45 13.16 -11.01
N ASN A 222 -11.12 12.18 -11.63
CA ASN A 222 -12.33 11.57 -11.08
C ASN A 222 -12.09 10.95 -9.69
N THR A 223 -10.97 10.26 -9.51
CA THR A 223 -10.58 9.69 -8.21
C THR A 223 -10.36 10.78 -7.15
N SER A 224 -9.73 11.89 -7.54
CA SER A 224 -9.50 13.03 -6.65
C SER A 224 -10.81 13.75 -6.30
N LEU A 225 -11.74 13.84 -7.26
CA LEU A 225 -13.06 14.44 -7.08
C LEU A 225 -13.91 13.62 -6.12
N GLN A 226 -14.01 12.29 -6.32
CA GLN A 226 -14.73 11.39 -5.45
C GLN A 226 -14.19 11.46 -4.00
N SER A 227 -12.87 11.43 -3.86
CA SER A 227 -12.21 11.58 -2.56
C SER A 227 -12.52 12.90 -1.86
N ALA A 228 -12.68 14.00 -2.62
CA ALA A 228 -13.07 15.28 -2.06
C ALA A 228 -14.56 15.30 -1.67
N GLN A 229 -15.43 14.73 -2.50
CA GLN A 229 -16.87 14.61 -2.22
C GLN A 229 -17.15 13.81 -0.95
N GLU A 230 -16.53 12.64 -0.78
CA GLU A 230 -16.68 11.80 0.41
C GLU A 230 -16.31 12.56 1.70
N ARG A 231 -15.27 13.38 1.65
CA ARG A 231 -14.80 14.16 2.81
C ARG A 231 -15.65 15.39 3.09
N VAL A 232 -16.22 16.02 2.06
CA VAL A 232 -17.21 17.07 2.23
C VAL A 232 -18.48 16.51 2.85
N GLN A 233 -18.97 15.37 2.36
CA GLN A 233 -20.14 14.70 2.91
C GLN A 233 -19.93 14.34 4.38
N LEU A 234 -18.76 13.80 4.73
CA LEU A 234 -18.40 13.51 6.11
C LEU A 234 -18.42 14.76 7.00
N LEU A 235 -18.02 15.94 6.51
CA LEU A 235 -18.11 17.18 7.29
C LEU A 235 -19.55 17.64 7.47
N LEU A 236 -20.37 17.59 6.40
CA LEU A 236 -21.77 17.99 6.45
C LEU A 236 -22.61 17.10 7.37
N ASP A 237 -22.42 15.78 7.30
CA ASP A 237 -23.11 14.80 8.14
C ASP A 237 -22.79 15.00 9.63
N ASN A 238 -21.62 15.58 9.95
CA ASN A 238 -21.18 15.90 11.31
C ASN A 238 -21.48 17.35 11.72
N GLY A 239 -22.23 18.13 10.91
CA GLY A 239 -22.63 19.51 11.22
C GLY A 239 -21.47 20.52 11.22
N GLU A 240 -20.36 20.20 10.55
CA GLU A 240 -19.18 21.07 10.51
C GLU A 240 -19.32 22.18 9.47
N ILE A 241 -19.03 23.42 9.88
CA ILE A 241 -19.11 24.59 9.02
C ILE A 241 -17.87 24.65 8.14
N ILE A 242 -18.06 24.59 6.82
CA ILE A 242 -17.02 24.79 5.83
C ILE A 242 -16.99 26.27 5.48
N GLY A 243 -15.85 26.94 5.70
CA GLY A 243 -15.72 28.37 5.39
C GLY A 243 -15.98 28.69 3.92
N ASP A 244 -16.66 29.81 3.66
CA ASP A 244 -17.17 30.20 2.34
C ASP A 244 -16.09 30.22 1.24
N ASP A 245 -14.86 30.65 1.56
CA ASP A 245 -13.72 30.67 0.61
C ASP A 245 -13.32 29.24 0.16
N LEU A 246 -13.37 28.27 1.07
CA LEU A 246 -13.04 26.88 0.75
C LEU A 246 -14.19 26.20 0.00
N ARG A 247 -15.44 26.54 0.34
CA ARG A 247 -16.63 26.09 -0.38
C ARG A 247 -16.60 26.55 -1.83
N GLN A 248 -16.34 27.84 -2.07
CA GLN A 248 -16.26 28.41 -3.42
C GLN A 248 -15.19 27.70 -4.27
N LYS A 249 -13.98 27.53 -3.73
CA LYS A 249 -12.88 26.87 -4.45
C LYS A 249 -13.15 25.40 -4.75
N LEU A 250 -13.87 24.70 -3.87
CA LEU A 250 -14.29 23.32 -4.11
C LEU A 250 -15.39 23.24 -5.18
N THR A 251 -16.34 24.17 -5.19
CA THR A 251 -17.36 24.28 -6.25
C THR A 251 -16.72 24.59 -7.60
N ASP A 252 -15.76 25.51 -7.66
CA ASP A 252 -15.00 25.82 -8.87
C ASP A 252 -14.18 24.60 -9.36
N ALA A 253 -13.76 23.74 -8.43
CA ALA A 253 -13.07 22.49 -8.74
C ALA A 253 -14.01 21.31 -9.07
N GLY A 254 -15.34 21.51 -9.02
CA GLY A 254 -16.35 20.53 -9.45
C GLY A 254 -17.02 19.72 -8.34
N VAL A 255 -16.75 20.04 -7.07
CA VAL A 255 -17.41 19.38 -5.92
C VAL A 255 -18.83 19.93 -5.75
N VAL A 256 -19.80 19.03 -5.71
CA VAL A 256 -21.23 19.35 -5.52
C VAL A 256 -21.53 19.33 -4.02
N PHE A 257 -22.14 20.40 -3.53
CA PHE A 257 -22.69 20.47 -2.18
C PHE A 257 -24.21 20.24 -2.26
N PRO A 258 -24.80 19.38 -1.41
CA PRO A 258 -26.25 19.32 -1.26
C PRO A 258 -26.76 20.71 -0.86
N GLU A 259 -27.81 21.21 -1.52
CA GLU A 259 -28.45 22.47 -1.14
C GLU A 259 -28.95 22.37 0.30
N GLU A 260 -28.52 23.32 1.14
CA GLU A 260 -29.06 23.50 2.49
C GLU A 260 -30.57 23.73 2.37
N LYS A 261 -31.37 22.86 3.00
CA LYS A 261 -32.76 23.22 3.29
C LYS A 261 -32.74 24.53 4.08
N PRO A 262 -33.54 25.54 3.70
CA PRO A 262 -33.54 26.82 4.39
C PRO A 262 -33.88 26.60 5.86
N SER A 263 -32.98 27.08 6.71
CA SER A 263 -33.17 27.28 8.15
C SER A 263 -34.56 27.84 8.39
N GLU A 264 -35.43 27.03 9.00
CA GLU A 264 -36.72 27.46 9.50
C GLU A 264 -36.46 28.54 10.55
N THR A 265 -36.85 29.77 10.20
CA THR A 265 -36.86 30.91 11.09
C THR A 265 -37.65 30.52 12.32
N VAL A 266 -36.99 30.37 13.47
CA VAL A 266 -37.68 30.30 14.75
C VAL A 266 -38.30 31.67 14.98
N GLU A 267 -39.57 31.81 14.64
CA GLU A 267 -40.39 32.91 15.13
C GLU A 267 -40.41 32.86 16.66
N PRO A 268 -40.18 33.98 17.37
CA PRO A 268 -40.32 34.02 18.81
C PRO A 268 -41.80 33.81 19.15
N SER A 269 -42.12 32.68 19.79
CA SER A 269 -43.46 32.47 20.31
C SER A 269 -43.72 33.43 21.46
N GLU A 270 -44.69 34.31 21.24
CA GLU A 270 -45.35 35.10 22.26
C GLU A 270 -45.96 34.16 23.30
N ASN A 271 -45.37 34.10 24.48
CA ASN A 271 -46.04 33.67 25.70
C ASN A 271 -45.96 34.82 26.69
N ALA A 272 -47.03 35.62 26.72
CA ALA A 272 -47.32 36.54 27.81
C ALA A 272 -48.74 36.24 28.32
N ASP A 273 -48.83 35.39 29.34
CA ASP A 273 -49.73 35.50 30.49
C ASP A 273 -49.34 34.33 31.43
N SER A 274 -49.14 34.44 32.75
CA SER A 274 -49.72 35.34 33.73
C SER A 274 -48.97 35.23 35.07
N THR A 275 -49.29 36.15 35.99
CA THR A 275 -48.87 36.31 37.41
C THR A 275 -47.52 37.02 37.61
N ASP A 276 -47.37 38.10 38.36
CA ASP A 276 -48.22 38.89 39.26
C ASP A 276 -47.57 40.28 39.37
N ASP A 277 -48.34 41.38 39.35
CA ASP A 277 -47.98 42.55 40.16
C ASP A 277 -49.21 43.37 40.59
N LYS A 278 -49.27 43.61 41.89
CA LYS A 278 -50.21 44.49 42.58
C LYS A 278 -49.49 45.81 42.84
N GLY A 279 -49.98 46.88 42.23
CA GLY A 279 -49.78 48.26 42.68
C GLY A 279 -50.88 49.11 42.03
N ILE A 280 -52.02 49.30 42.68
CA ILE A 280 -52.33 50.46 43.54
C ILE A 280 -51.90 51.78 42.87
N ASP A 281 -52.80 52.33 42.05
CA ASP A 281 -52.83 53.76 41.79
C ASP A 281 -53.86 54.42 42.70
N ASN A 282 -53.37 55.46 43.35
CA ASN A 282 -54.01 56.30 44.35
C ASN A 282 -54.64 57.50 43.61
N GLU A 283 -55.95 57.48 43.39
CA GLU A 283 -56.70 58.66 42.97
C GLU A 283 -57.02 59.55 44.17
N GLN A 284 -56.31 60.67 44.20
CA GLN A 284 -56.77 62.02 44.54
C GLN A 284 -58.12 62.15 45.28
N GLY A 285 -58.01 62.57 46.54
CA GLY A 285 -58.53 63.86 47.01
C GLY A 285 -60.04 64.09 47.01
N GLN A 286 -60.60 64.30 48.21
CA GLN A 286 -61.41 65.49 48.47
C GLN A 286 -61.56 65.73 49.98
N GLU A 287 -61.21 66.95 50.37
CA GLU A 287 -61.52 67.57 51.66
C GLU A 287 -63.03 67.72 51.85
N ASN A 288 -63.54 67.27 53.00
CA ASN A 288 -64.46 67.99 53.89
C ASN A 288 -64.64 67.21 55.19
#